data_AF-A0A7V6M8V1-F1
#
_entry.id   AF-A0A7V6M8V1-F1
#
_cell.length_a   1.000
_cell.length_b   1.000
_cell.length_c   1.000
_cell.angle_alpha   90.00
_cell.angle_beta   90.00
_cell.angle_gamma   90.00
#
_symmetry.space_group_name_H-M   'P 1'
#
loop_
_entity.id
_entity.type
_entity.pdbx_description
1 polymer ?
#
loop_
_entity_poly.entity_id
_entity_poly.type
_entity_poly.pdbx_seq_one_letter_code
_entity_poly.pdbx_strand_id
1 'polypeptide(L)' 'MNDKFFDKVEKKTNVSKDDILELAKSLQNKNLKDKEELKKIIKNVASLAGKEVSKEKEDKIIDAIVKDKIPKNIDKTI' A
#
# COMPACT_ATOMS: atom_id res chain seq x y z
N MET A 1 0.57 -3.02 -15.59
CA MET A 1 -0.31 -3.21 -14.41
C MET A 1 -1.61 -3.80 -14.92
N ASN A 2 -1.98 -4.97 -14.43
CA ASN A 2 -3.10 -5.74 -14.97
C ASN A 2 -4.39 -5.30 -14.28
N ASP A 3 -5.49 -5.12 -15.01
CA ASP A 3 -6.79 -4.71 -14.42
C ASP A 3 -7.25 -5.68 -13.32
N LYS A 4 -6.86 -6.96 -13.44
CA LYS A 4 -7.11 -8.01 -12.44
C LYS A 4 -6.56 -7.72 -11.03
N PHE A 5 -5.46 -6.97 -10.91
CA PHE A 5 -4.93 -6.56 -9.60
C PHE A 5 -5.88 -5.55 -8.96
N PHE A 6 -6.27 -4.52 -9.70
CA PHE A 6 -7.17 -3.47 -9.23
C PHE A 6 -8.55 -4.04 -8.88
N ASP A 7 -9.10 -4.91 -9.74
CA ASP A 7 -10.39 -5.58 -9.49
C ASP A 7 -10.41 -6.34 -8.15
N LYS A 8 -9.30 -6.99 -7.80
CA LYS A 8 -9.19 -7.76 -6.56
C LYS A 8 -9.03 -6.87 -5.34
N VAL A 9 -8.31 -5.76 -5.47
CA VAL A 9 -8.17 -4.77 -4.40
C VAL A 9 -9.53 -4.13 -4.14
N GLU A 10 -10.20 -3.64 -5.19
CA GLU A 10 -11.53 -3.04 -5.10
C GLU A 10 -12.54 -3.98 -4.43
N LYS A 11 -12.60 -5.25 -4.84
CA LYS A 11 -13.47 -6.27 -4.21
C LYS A 11 -13.17 -6.53 -2.73
N LYS A 12 -11.93 -6.30 -2.26
CA LYS A 12 -11.50 -6.62 -0.89
C LYS A 12 -11.48 -5.42 0.04
N THR A 13 -11.31 -4.21 -0.49
CA THR A 13 -11.06 -2.98 0.28
C THR A 13 -11.99 -1.83 -0.10
N ASN A 14 -12.84 -1.99 -1.12
CA ASN A 14 -13.71 -0.94 -1.66
C ASN A 14 -12.94 0.31 -2.12
N VAL A 15 -11.67 0.12 -2.51
CA VAL A 15 -10.80 1.19 -3.03
C VAL A 15 -10.76 1.07 -4.54
N SER A 16 -11.09 2.15 -5.24
CA SER A 16 -11.13 2.14 -6.70
C SER A 16 -9.73 2.23 -7.31
N LYS A 17 -9.64 1.91 -8.61
CA LYS A 17 -8.41 2.09 -9.38
C LYS A 17 -7.91 3.54 -9.33
N ASP A 18 -8.81 4.52 -9.40
CA ASP A 18 -8.45 5.94 -9.38
C ASP A 18 -7.85 6.32 -8.03
N ASP A 19 -8.45 5.87 -6.91
CA ASP A 19 -7.91 6.10 -5.57
C ASP A 19 -6.50 5.51 -5.44
N ILE A 20 -6.26 4.30 -5.97
CA ILE A 20 -4.93 3.66 -5.93
C ILE A 20 -3.91 4.48 -6.74
N LEU A 21 -4.29 4.98 -7.91
CA LEU A 21 -3.42 5.80 -8.75
C LEU A 21 -3.12 7.16 -8.10
N GLU A 22 -4.11 7.78 -7.48
CA GLU A 22 -3.95 9.04 -6.75
C GLU A 22 -3.05 8.86 -5.52
N LEU A 23 -3.27 7.79 -4.76
CA LEU A 23 -2.38 7.39 -3.67
C LEU A 23 -0.95 7.19 -4.18
N ALA A 24 -0.75 6.43 -5.25
CA ALA A 24 0.58 6.23 -5.83
C ALA A 24 1.28 7.55 -6.20
N LYS A 25 0.56 8.49 -6.83
CA LYS A 25 1.09 9.83 -7.14
C LYS A 25 1.44 10.64 -5.88
N SER A 26 0.59 10.56 -4.85
CA SER A 26 0.84 11.24 -3.56
C SER A 26 2.10 10.69 -2.87
N LEU A 27 2.37 9.39 -3.06
CA LEU A 27 3.48 8.67 -2.44
C LEU A 27 4.80 8.84 -3.19
N GLN A 28 4.77 9.00 -4.51
CA GLN A 28 5.97 9.28 -5.32
C GLN A 28 6.69 10.56 -4.89
N ASN A 29 5.96 11.54 -4.37
CA ASN A 29 6.51 12.81 -3.89
C ASN A 29 6.86 12.79 -2.39
N LYS A 30 6.59 11.69 -1.68
CA LYS A 30 6.83 11.55 -0.23
C LYS A 30 8.12 10.80 0.06
N ASN A 31 8.69 11.07 1.25
CA ASN A 31 9.90 10.40 1.68
C ASN A 31 9.60 8.98 2.22
N LEU A 32 9.53 8.01 1.31
CA LEU A 32 9.33 6.60 1.65
C LEU A 32 10.54 5.93 2.34
N LYS A 33 11.58 6.69 2.70
CA LYS A 33 12.72 6.19 3.48
C LYS A 33 12.58 6.49 4.97
N ASP A 34 11.65 7.35 5.36
CA ASP A 34 11.40 7.68 6.76
C ASP A 34 10.35 6.73 7.36
N LYS A 35 10.71 6.03 8.44
CA LYS A 35 9.82 5.07 9.12
C LYS A 35 8.59 5.76 9.72
N GLU A 36 8.74 6.96 10.27
CA GLU A 36 7.64 7.70 10.88
C GLU A 36 6.64 8.17 9.81
N GLU A 37 7.16 8.62 8.66
CA GLU A 37 6.30 9.03 7.55
C GLU A 37 5.60 7.83 6.90
N LEU A 38 6.33 6.72 6.68
CA LEU A 38 5.75 5.47 6.20
C LEU A 38 4.64 4.96 7.12
N LYS A 39 4.82 5.04 8.44
CA LYS A 39 3.80 4.60 9.40
C LYS A 39 2.51 5.40 9.28
N LYS A 40 2.60 6.73 9.16
CA LYS A 40 1.44 7.60 8.93
C LYS A 40 0.74 7.27 7.62
N ILE A 41 1.50 7.06 6.56
CA ILE A 41 0.99 6.67 5.24
C ILE A 41 0.22 5.34 5.34
N ILE A 42 0.84 4.31 5.92
CA ILE A 42 0.25 2.97 6.01
C ILE A 42 -1.08 3.03 6.75
N LYS A 43 -1.14 3.77 7.87
CA LYS A 43 -2.39 3.98 8.61
C LYS A 43 -3.46 4.66 7.78
N ASN A 44 -3.13 5.73 7.07
CA ASN A 44 -4.09 6.44 6.24
C ASN A 44 -4.63 5.53 5.13
N VAL A 45 -3.76 4.81 4.43
CA VAL A 45 -4.17 3.85 3.39
C VAL A 45 -5.00 2.72 3.97
N ALA A 46 -4.61 2.18 5.13
CA ALA A 46 -5.35 1.14 5.84
C ALA A 46 -6.77 1.58 6.20
N SER A 47 -6.93 2.79 6.73
CA SER A 47 -8.23 3.39 7.04
C SER A 47 -9.08 3.60 5.78
N LEU A 48 -8.49 4.12 4.70
CA LEU A 48 -9.19 4.28 3.42
C LEU A 48 -9.63 2.93 2.84
N ALA A 49 -8.81 1.90 2.99
CA ALA A 49 -9.08 0.54 2.54
C ALA A 49 -10.03 -0.25 3.47
N GLY A 50 -10.46 0.33 4.59
CA GLY A 50 -11.24 -0.37 5.61
C GLY A 50 -10.53 -1.61 6.17
N LYS A 51 -9.19 -1.60 6.21
CA LYS A 51 -8.37 -2.70 6.72
C LYS A 51 -7.67 -2.27 8.00
N GLU A 52 -7.81 -3.05 9.05
CA GLU A 52 -7.01 -2.86 10.25
C GLU A 52 -5.60 -3.44 10.08
N VAL A 53 -4.60 -2.62 10.41
CA VAL A 53 -3.19 -3.02 10.42
C VAL A 53 -2.70 -2.91 11.86
N SER A 54 -2.28 -4.03 12.44
CA SER A 54 -1.67 -4.06 13.77
C SER A 54 -0.24 -3.52 13.70
N LYS A 55 0.30 -3.07 14.84
CA LYS A 55 1.68 -2.54 14.93
C LYS A 55 2.72 -3.48 14.29
N GLU A 56 2.61 -4.78 14.55
CA GLU A 56 3.52 -5.77 13.99
C GLU A 56 3.42 -5.87 12.46
N LYS A 57 2.20 -5.73 11.90
CA LYS A 57 1.99 -5.69 10.44
C LYS A 57 2.53 -4.39 9.86
N GLU A 58 2.32 -3.25 10.52
CA GLU A 58 2.90 -1.96 10.11
C GLU A 58 4.41 -2.07 10.02
N ASP A 59 5.07 -2.55 11.08
CA ASP A 59 6.52 -2.67 11.13
C ASP A 59 7.05 -3.60 10.04
N LYS A 60 6.38 -4.73 9.77
CA LYS A 60 6.72 -5.63 8.65
C LYS A 60 6.60 -4.96 7.29
N ILE A 61 5.56 -4.16 7.07
CA ILE A 61 5.37 -3.41 5.82
C ILE A 61 6.47 -2.35 5.66
N ILE A 62 6.74 -1.59 6.72
CA ILE A 62 7.81 -0.57 6.73
C ILE A 62 9.15 -1.23 6.41
N ASP A 63 9.49 -2.33 7.08
CA ASP A 63 10.74 -3.05 6.85
C ASP A 63 10.82 -3.61 5.42
N ALA A 64 9.70 -4.06 4.84
CA ALA A 64 9.66 -4.54 3.47
C ALA A 64 9.89 -3.41 2.45
N ILE A 65 9.32 -2.22 2.68
CA ILE A 65 9.52 -1.04 1.84
C ILE A 65 10.98 -0.57 1.94
N VAL A 66 11.49 -0.39 3.16
CA VAL A 66 12.85 0.12 3.40
C VAL A 66 13.92 -0.84 2.88
N LYS A 67 13.69 -2.15 2.97
CA LYS A 67 14.62 -3.19 2.49
C LYS A 67 14.41 -3.57 1.02
N ASP A 68 13.53 -2.87 0.30
CA ASP A 68 13.15 -3.15 -1.10
C ASP A 68 12.73 -4.62 -1.34
N LYS A 69 12.05 -5.20 -0.35
CA LYS A 69 11.55 -6.59 -0.38
C LYS A 69 10.15 -6.72 -0.97
N ILE A 70 9.66 -5.67 -1.64
CA ILE A 70 8.35 -5.72 -2.30
C ILE A 70 8.46 -6.63 -3.53
N PRO A 71 7.59 -7.65 -3.66
CA PRO A 71 7.60 -8.51 -4.83
C PRO A 71 7.36 -7.67 -6.09
N LYS A 72 8.32 -7.68 -7.03
CA LYS A 72 8.18 -7.00 -8.33
C LYS A 72 7.02 -7.53 -9.18
N ASN A 73 6.46 -8.68 -8.80
CA ASN A 73 5.35 -9.36 -9.47
C ASN A 73 4.07 -9.34 -8.64
N ILE A 74 3.81 -8.26 -7.90
CA ILE A 74 2.62 -8.17 -7.04
C ILE A 74 1.33 -8.44 -7.83
N ASP A 75 1.25 -8.03 -9.10
CA ASP A 75 0.10 -8.28 -9.99
C ASP A 75 -0.19 -9.78 -10.23
N LYS A 76 0.80 -10.66 -10.05
CA LYS A 76 0.67 -12.12 -10.32
C LYS A 76 0.35 -12.94 -9.07
N THR A 77 0.62 -12.42 -7.88
CA THR A 77 0.56 -13.17 -6.61
C THR A 77 -0.76 -13.06 -5.85
N ILE A 78 -1.64 -12.14 -6.22
CA ILE A 78 -2.91 -11.85 -5.53
C ILE A 78 -4.07 -12.12 -6.44
#